data_AF-A0A5B9WVI5-F1
#
_entry.id   AF-A0A5B9WVI5-F1
#
_cell.length_a   1.000
_cell.length_b   1.000
_cell.length_c   1.000
_cell.angle_alpha   90.00
_cell.angle_beta   90.00
_cell.angle_gamma   90.00
#
_symmetry.space_group_name_H-M   'P 1'
#
loop_
_entity.id
_entity.type
_entity.pdbx_description
1 polymer ?
#
loop_
_entity_poly.entity_id
_entity_poly.type
_entity_poly.pdbx_seq_one_letter_code
_entity_poly.pdbx_strand_id
1 'polypeptide(L)'
;MGDKTLPFVTKVLEYSRSNPTFVPPYMNIPEMETDVQAAEVLLGMLRSSEQLTSNLDDTVMLSGSEAYIAALGYYNAVKHAAKSNIPAAKVIYEDLRKRFPGRPRKDGSDNGE
;
A
#
# COMPACT_ATOMS: atom_id res chain seq x y z
N MET A 1 -8.15 1.22 18.07
CA MET A 1 -9.50 1.17 18.67
C MET A 1 -10.45 0.75 17.57
N GLY A 2 -11.28 -0.29 17.76
CA GLY A 2 -12.26 -0.67 16.74
C GLY A 2 -13.46 0.31 16.72
N ASP A 3 -14.23 0.30 15.62
CA ASP A 3 -15.39 1.20 15.44
C ASP A 3 -16.42 1.15 16.58
N LYS A 4 -16.49 0.04 17.32
CA LYS A 4 -17.41 -0.13 18.46
C LYS A 4 -16.84 0.32 19.80
N THR A 5 -15.51 0.42 19.90
CA THR A 5 -14.83 0.67 21.18
C THR A 5 -14.87 2.14 21.57
N LEU A 6 -14.66 3.07 20.62
CA LEU A 6 -14.70 4.49 20.92
C LEU A 6 -16.10 4.97 21.38
N PRO A 7 -17.21 4.62 20.69
CA PRO A 7 -18.56 5.00 21.16
C PRO A 7 -18.88 4.50 22.57
N PHE A 8 -18.42 3.30 22.92
CA PHE A 8 -18.58 2.76 24.27
C PHE A 8 -17.83 3.63 25.30
N VAL A 9 -16.55 3.94 25.06
CA VAL A 9 -15.75 4.73 26.01
C VAL A 9 -16.28 6.16 26.14
N THR A 10 -16.70 6.80 25.03
CA THR A 10 -17.37 8.10 25.06
C THR A 10 -18.64 8.04 25.91
N LYS A 11 -19.45 6.97 25.76
CA LYS A 11 -20.67 6.80 26.57
C LYS A 11 -20.37 6.59 28.06
N VAL A 12 -19.32 5.85 28.40
CA VAL A 12 -18.87 5.71 29.79
C VAL A 12 -18.47 7.06 30.36
N LEU A 13 -17.70 7.88 29.62
CA LEU A 13 -17.32 9.23 30.05
C LEU A 13 -18.54 10.12 30.33
N GLU A 14 -19.56 10.07 29.48
CA GLU A 14 -20.83 10.79 29.68
C GLU A 14 -21.54 10.35 30.98
N TYR A 15 -21.63 9.04 31.23
CA TYR A 15 -22.25 8.53 32.45
C TYR A 15 -21.45 8.87 33.70
N SER A 16 -20.12 8.81 33.64
CA SER A 16 -19.24 9.20 34.76
C SER A 16 -19.41 10.66 35.16
N ARG A 17 -19.71 11.55 34.21
CA ARG A 17 -20.00 12.97 34.50
C ARG A 17 -21.40 13.19 35.08
N SER A 18 -22.40 12.52 34.51
CA SER A 18 -23.79 12.70 34.90
C SER A 18 -24.16 11.96 36.19
N ASN A 19 -23.40 10.91 36.55
CA ASN A 19 -23.67 10.07 37.72
C ASN A 19 -22.38 9.84 38.55
N PRO A 20 -21.82 10.91 39.17
CA PRO A 20 -20.54 10.84 39.86
C PRO A 20 -20.52 9.85 41.04
N THR A 21 -21.68 9.49 41.60
CA THR A 21 -21.81 8.48 42.67
C THR A 21 -21.28 7.09 42.27
N PHE A 22 -21.29 6.77 40.97
CA PHE A 22 -20.78 5.49 40.46
C PHE A 22 -19.31 5.56 40.00
N VAL A 23 -18.69 6.75 40.07
CA VAL A 23 -17.28 6.92 39.69
C VAL A 23 -16.39 6.39 40.83
N PRO A 24 -15.55 5.39 40.59
CA PRO A 24 -14.62 4.90 41.61
C PRO A 24 -13.62 5.99 42.01
N PRO A 25 -13.18 6.04 43.28
CA PRO A 25 -12.29 7.10 43.78
C PRO A 25 -10.90 7.12 43.14
N TYR A 26 -10.49 6.02 42.50
CA TYR A 26 -9.23 5.91 41.77
C TYR A 26 -9.33 6.34 40.30
N MET A 27 -10.54 6.60 39.79
CA MET A 27 -10.75 6.93 38.38
C MET A 27 -10.55 8.44 38.13
N ASN A 28 -9.61 8.77 37.24
CA ASN A 28 -9.31 10.14 36.84
C ASN A 28 -10.14 10.54 35.61
N ILE A 29 -11.28 11.21 35.83
CA ILE A 29 -12.20 11.62 34.75
C ILE A 29 -11.57 12.64 33.78
N PRO A 30 -10.84 13.68 34.24
CA PRO A 30 -10.13 14.59 33.34
C PRO A 30 -9.11 13.90 32.41
N GLU A 31 -8.39 12.90 32.91
CA GLU A 31 -7.44 12.13 32.11
C GLU A 31 -8.18 11.26 31.07
N MET A 32 -9.23 10.56 31.49
CA MET A 32 -10.08 9.79 30.58
C MET A 32 -10.67 10.67 29.46
N GLU A 33 -11.09 11.89 29.76
CA GLU A 33 -11.56 12.84 28.75
C GLU A 33 -10.47 13.19 27.73
N THR A 34 -9.26 13.46 28.22
CA THR A 34 -8.10 13.76 27.37
C THR A 34 -7.83 12.62 26.40
N ASP A 35 -7.87 11.38 26.89
CA ASP A 35 -7.63 10.19 26.08
C ASP A 35 -8.74 9.96 25.04
N VAL A 36 -10.00 10.18 25.39
CA VAL A 36 -11.13 10.07 24.44
C VAL A 36 -10.98 11.08 23.31
N GLN A 37 -10.69 12.34 23.64
CA GLN A 37 -10.48 13.39 22.64
C GLN A 37 -9.28 13.08 21.73
N ALA A 38 -8.17 12.61 22.31
CA ALA A 38 -7.00 12.19 21.54
C ALA A 38 -7.35 11.04 20.58
N ALA A 39 -8.08 10.03 21.05
CA ALA A 39 -8.51 8.90 20.23
C ALA A 39 -9.41 9.33 19.06
N GLU A 40 -10.34 10.27 19.27
CA GLU A 40 -11.19 10.83 18.22
C GLU A 40 -10.39 11.52 17.12
N VAL A 41 -9.45 12.39 17.50
CA VAL A 41 -8.58 13.10 16.56
C VAL A 41 -7.70 12.13 15.78
N LEU A 42 -7.04 11.20 16.48
CA LEU A 42 -6.13 10.23 15.86
C LEU A 42 -6.88 9.29 14.91
N LEU A 43 -8.11 8.87 15.23
CA LEU A 43 -8.92 8.06 14.32
C LEU A 43 -9.30 8.82 13.05
N GLY A 44 -9.59 10.12 13.14
CA GLY A 44 -9.82 10.97 11.97
C GLY A 44 -8.59 11.06 11.06
N MET A 45 -7.41 11.26 11.66
CA MET A 45 -6.13 11.28 10.94
C MET A 45 -5.80 9.93 10.31
N LEU A 46 -6.03 8.84 11.02
CA LEU A 46 -5.81 7.48 10.52
C LEU A 46 -6.66 7.19 9.29
N ARG A 47 -7.97 7.46 9.34
CA ARG A 47 -8.88 7.27 8.20
C ARG A 47 -8.45 8.06 6.96
N SER A 48 -8.02 9.30 7.16
CA SER A 48 -7.50 10.14 6.09
C SER A 48 -6.20 9.58 5.50
N SER A 49 -5.32 9.06 6.36
CA SER A 49 -4.05 8.45 5.96
C SER A 49 -4.25 7.13 5.21
N GLU A 50 -5.23 6.32 5.60
CA GLU A 50 -5.61 5.09 4.90
C GLU A 50 -6.08 5.38 3.47
N GLN A 51 -6.94 6.40 3.30
CA GLN A 51 -7.38 6.82 1.97
C GLN A 51 -6.22 7.33 1.11
N LEU A 52 -5.34 8.17 1.68
CA LEU A 52 -4.16 8.65 0.97
C LEU A 52 -3.25 7.49 0.55
N THR A 53 -3.01 6.54 1.45
CA THR A 53 -2.17 5.36 1.19
C THR A 53 -2.77 4.52 0.07
N SER A 54 -4.07 4.24 0.10
CA SER A 54 -4.77 3.52 -0.98
C SER A 54 -4.61 4.20 -2.34
N ASN A 55 -4.79 5.53 -2.39
CA ASN A 55 -4.64 6.28 -3.63
C ASN A 55 -3.18 6.26 -4.15
N LEU A 56 -2.20 6.31 -3.25
CA LEU A 56 -0.79 6.20 -3.60
C LEU A 56 -0.47 4.81 -4.15
N ASP A 57 -0.96 3.75 -3.51
CA ASP A 57 -0.78 2.37 -3.96
C ASP A 57 -1.35 2.16 -5.37
N ASP A 58 -2.57 2.65 -5.62
CA ASP A 58 -3.21 2.61 -6.95
C ASP A 58 -2.37 3.36 -8.00
N THR A 59 -1.87 4.55 -7.63
CA THR A 59 -1.06 5.38 -8.52
C THR A 59 0.29 4.73 -8.84
N VAL A 60 0.94 4.12 -7.84
CA VAL A 60 2.21 3.40 -8.01
C VAL A 60 1.99 2.18 -8.91
N MET A 61 0.89 1.43 -8.72
CA MET A 61 0.56 0.30 -9.57
C MET A 61 0.37 0.71 -11.03
N LEU A 62 -0.44 1.76 -11.28
CA LEU A 62 -0.72 2.24 -12.64
C LEU A 62 0.55 2.78 -13.30
N SER A 63 1.26 3.69 -12.63
CA SER A 63 2.49 4.29 -13.16
C SER A 63 3.57 3.25 -13.41
N GLY A 64 3.71 2.27 -12.52
CA GLY A 64 4.63 1.15 -12.68
C GLY A 64 4.30 0.28 -13.88
N SER A 65 3.01 0.00 -14.11
CA SER A 65 2.54 -0.76 -15.28
C SER A 65 2.85 -0.03 -16.59
N GLU A 66 2.56 1.27 -16.66
CA GLU A 66 2.85 2.10 -17.84
C GLU A 66 4.36 2.19 -18.12
N ALA A 67 5.16 2.44 -17.09
CA ALA A 67 6.62 2.47 -17.20
C ALA A 67 7.17 1.11 -17.68
N TYR A 68 6.61 0.01 -17.18
CA TYR A 68 7.00 -1.33 -17.60
C TYR A 68 6.66 -1.61 -19.07
N ILE A 69 5.46 -1.22 -19.55
CA ILE A 69 5.08 -1.34 -20.96
C ILE A 69 6.02 -0.54 -21.85
N ALA A 70 6.33 0.70 -21.48
CA ALA A 70 7.27 1.54 -22.22
C ALA A 70 8.67 0.92 -22.27
N ALA A 71 9.16 0.39 -21.14
CA ALA A 71 10.44 -0.30 -21.06
C ALA A 71 10.48 -1.56 -21.95
N LEU A 72 9.40 -2.34 -22.00
CA LEU A 72 9.28 -3.48 -22.92
C LEU A 72 9.31 -3.05 -24.39
N GLY A 73 8.64 -1.96 -24.73
CA GLY A 73 8.69 -1.37 -26.07
C GLY A 73 10.13 -1.03 -26.49
N TYR A 74 10.85 -0.31 -25.63
CA TYR A 74 12.26 0.02 -25.85
C TYR A 74 13.15 -1.22 -25.97
N TYR A 75 13.01 -2.18 -25.04
CA TYR A 75 13.78 -3.42 -25.07
C TYR A 75 13.58 -4.20 -26.38
N ASN A 76 12.34 -4.31 -26.85
CA ASN A 76 12.04 -4.96 -28.13
C ASN A 76 12.63 -4.18 -29.32
N ALA A 77 12.52 -2.85 -29.34
CA ALA A 77 13.11 -2.02 -30.38
C ALA A 77 14.64 -2.19 -30.45
N VAL A 78 15.33 -2.16 -29.31
CA VAL A 78 16.78 -2.39 -29.22
C VAL A 78 17.14 -3.81 -29.65
N LYS A 79 16.35 -4.82 -29.26
CA LYS A 79 16.52 -6.21 -29.72
C LYS A 79 16.41 -6.33 -31.25
N HIS A 80 15.45 -5.65 -31.87
CA HIS A 80 15.32 -5.61 -33.32
C HIS A 80 16.50 -4.89 -33.98
N ALA A 81 16.90 -3.73 -33.47
CA ALA A 81 18.07 -2.98 -33.94
C ALA A 81 19.38 -3.80 -33.85
N ALA A 82 19.57 -4.54 -32.76
CA ALA A 82 20.71 -5.43 -32.58
C ALA A 82 20.74 -6.56 -33.62
N LYS A 83 19.57 -7.15 -33.94
CA LYS A 83 19.44 -8.15 -35.02
C LYS A 83 19.73 -7.56 -36.41
N SER A 84 19.36 -6.31 -36.63
CA SER A 84 19.66 -5.57 -37.86
C SER A 84 21.09 -5.02 -37.91
N ASN A 85 21.96 -5.40 -36.97
CA ASN A 85 23.36 -4.94 -36.87
C ASN A 85 23.52 -3.41 -36.77
N ILE A 86 22.55 -2.70 -36.19
CA ILE A 86 22.70 -1.27 -35.91
C ILE A 86 23.82 -1.10 -34.86
N PRO A 87 24.80 -0.21 -35.10
CA PRO A 87 25.85 0.10 -34.14
C PRO A 87 25.30 0.48 -32.75
N ALA A 88 26.05 0.15 -31.69
CA ALA A 88 25.68 0.34 -30.28
C ALA A 88 24.45 -0.46 -29.75
N ALA A 89 23.51 -0.87 -30.60
CA ALA A 89 22.30 -1.60 -30.16
C ALA A 89 22.60 -2.97 -29.53
N LYS A 90 23.63 -3.68 -30.02
CA LYS A 90 24.06 -4.98 -29.44
C LYS A 90 24.51 -4.84 -27.98
N VAL A 91 25.28 -3.80 -27.66
CA VAL A 91 25.79 -3.57 -26.30
C VAL A 91 24.62 -3.28 -25.34
N ILE A 92 23.69 -2.42 -25.75
CA ILE A 92 22.50 -2.09 -24.96
C ILE A 92 21.60 -3.33 -24.78
N TYR A 93 21.39 -4.12 -25.85
CA TYR A 93 20.58 -5.34 -25.77
C TYR A 93 21.14 -6.35 -24.77
N GLU A 94 22.44 -6.63 -24.83
CA GLU A 94 23.08 -7.61 -23.94
C GLU A 94 23.08 -7.16 -22.47
N ASP A 95 23.16 -5.86 -22.20
CA ASP A 95 23.01 -5.35 -20.83
C ASP A 95 21.58 -5.53 -20.32
N LEU A 96 20.58 -5.09 -21.10
CA LEU A 96 19.17 -5.20 -20.71
C LEU A 96 18.70 -6.65 -20.59
N ARG A 97 19.16 -7.55 -21.46
CA ARG A 97 18.82 -8.99 -21.41
C ARG A 97 19.27 -9.65 -20.12
N LYS A 98 20.39 -9.23 -19.52
CA LYS A 98 20.84 -9.76 -18.20
C LYS A 98 19.87 -9.40 -17.08
N ARG A 99 19.27 -8.21 -17.16
CA ARG A 99 18.30 -7.70 -16.18
C ARG A 99 16.88 -8.19 -16.45
N PHE A 100 16.60 -8.63 -17.68
CA PHE A 100 15.33 -9.20 -18.11
C PHE A 100 15.54 -10.56 -18.78
N PRO A 101 15.81 -11.64 -18.02
CA PRO A 101 16.14 -12.96 -18.57
C PRO A 101 15.01 -13.62 -19.38
N GLY A 102 13.87 -12.95 -19.54
CA GLY A 102 12.66 -13.48 -20.17
C GLY A 102 11.96 -14.48 -19.26
N ARG A 103 10.71 -14.81 -19.59
CA ARG A 103 10.05 -15.94 -18.95
C ARG A 103 10.73 -17.24 -19.40
N PRO A 104 11.05 -18.18 -18.49
CA PRO A 104 11.44 -19.52 -18.91
C PRO A 104 10.35 -20.07 -19.83
N ARG A 105 10.75 -20.62 -20.97
CA ARG A 105 9.82 -21.34 -21.85
C ARG A 105 9.26 -22.50 -21.04
N LYS A 106 7.93 -22.54 -20.87
CA LYS A 106 7.26 -23.73 -20.36
C LYS A 106 7.52 -24.82 -21.40
N ASP A 107 8.46 -25.71 -21.10
CA ASP A 107 8.72 -26.86 -21.93
C ASP A 107 7.45 -27.71 -21.92
N GLY A 108 6.86 -27.88 -23.09
CA GLY A 108 5.67 -28.69 -23.28
C GLY A 108 6.06 -30.16 -23.26
N SER A 109 6.47 -30.67 -22.10
CA SER A 109 6.50 -32.11 -21.85
C SER A 109 5.21 -32.51 -21.14
N ASP A 110 4.09 -32.33 -21.84
CA ASP A 110 2.87 -33.10 -21.60
C ASP A 110 3.00 -34.33 -22.50
N ASN A 111 3.81 -35.30 -22.05
CA ASN A 111 3.74 -36.65 -22.58
C ASN A 111 2.55 -37.31 -21.90
N GLY A 112 1.44 -37.38 -22.63
CA GLY A 112 0.39 -38.34 -22.33
C GLY A 112 0.93 -39.77 -22.46
N GLU A 113 0.74 -40.55 -21.41
CA GLU A 113 0.19 -41.92 -21.37
C GLU A 113 0.06 -42.37 -19.91
#